data_AF-A0A7Y5LXT1-F1
#
_entry.id   AF-A0A7Y5LXT1-F1
#
_cell.length_a   1.000
_cell.length_b   1.000
_cell.length_c   1.000
_cell.angle_alpha   90.00
_cell.angle_beta   90.00
_cell.angle_gamma   90.00
#
_symmetry.space_group_name_H-M   'P 1'
#
loop_
_entity.id
_entity.type
_entity.pdbx_description
1 polymer ?
#
loop_
_entity_poly.entity_id
_entity_poly.type
_entity_poly.pdbx_seq_one_letter_code
_entity_poly.pdbx_strand_id
1 'polypeptide(L)'
;MAKAKKKATRKDAAPAEGATTTVAAPAATGKKGKRVKAPKAAETKAPPPVDLEALRKPVDEARTALAVAEAEANEMTEKARAMVAGAKDAYRKAVAPYREACRKAEVPCEFEGGRGANVSEKVSFEVERVEKGVRVAVKGKPGTSEVIPLAALKESINKAAYAFCEKHVGPREKVGNKGGSLSNRLRAVLR
;
A
#
# COMPACT_ATOMS: atom_id res chain seq x y z
N MET A 1 -30.93 -27.23 24.00
CA MET A 1 -31.13 -25.97 24.74
C MET A 1 -30.81 -24.81 23.80
N ALA A 2 -31.85 -24.11 23.35
CA ALA A 2 -31.78 -22.95 22.46
C ALA A 2 -31.65 -21.65 23.27
N LYS A 3 -30.99 -20.63 22.68
CA LYS A 3 -31.26 -19.16 22.77
C LYS A 3 -30.10 -18.42 22.06
N ALA A 4 -30.29 -17.94 20.84
CA ALA A 4 -30.81 -16.61 20.46
C ALA A 4 -29.77 -15.47 20.68
N LYS A 5 -29.11 -15.02 19.59
CA LYS A 5 -29.40 -13.77 18.84
C LYS A 5 -29.38 -12.49 19.70
N LYS A 6 -28.41 -11.60 19.43
CA LYS A 6 -28.68 -10.16 19.29
C LYS A 6 -27.87 -9.56 18.14
N LYS A 7 -28.64 -8.97 17.24
CA LYS A 7 -28.31 -8.27 16.01
C LYS A 7 -28.55 -6.79 16.34
N ALA A 8 -27.61 -5.91 16.02
CA ALA A 8 -27.88 -4.48 15.91
C ALA A 8 -27.37 -4.04 14.54
N THR A 9 -28.32 -3.77 13.66
CA THR A 9 -28.13 -3.20 12.32
C THR A 9 -28.72 -1.79 12.31
N ARG A 10 -28.23 -0.97 11.36
CA ARG A 10 -28.83 0.22 10.72
C ARG A 10 -28.61 1.57 11.43
N LYS A 11 -28.44 2.70 10.73
CA LYS A 11 -28.79 3.07 9.33
C LYS A 11 -28.16 4.45 8.99
N ASP A 12 -27.91 4.67 7.69
CA ASP A 12 -28.01 5.92 6.89
C ASP A 12 -27.24 7.19 7.37
N ALA A 13 -26.67 8.10 6.58
CA ALA A 13 -26.84 8.48 5.18
C ALA A 13 -25.62 9.32 4.73
N ALA A 14 -25.21 9.19 3.47
CA ALA A 14 -24.76 10.32 2.63
C ALA A 14 -26.00 10.80 1.83
N PRO A 15 -26.10 11.99 1.20
CA PRO A 15 -25.04 12.66 0.40
C PRO A 15 -25.14 14.21 0.26
N ALA A 16 -24.37 14.77 -0.71
CA ALA A 16 -24.59 16.00 -1.51
C ALA A 16 -24.27 17.37 -0.86
N GLU A 17 -23.29 18.13 -1.39
CA GLU A 17 -23.35 19.12 -2.51
C GLU A 17 -24.13 20.41 -2.21
N GLY A 18 -23.52 21.55 -2.56
CA GLY A 18 -24.26 22.71 -3.10
C GLY A 18 -24.45 23.96 -2.22
N ALA A 19 -23.70 25.01 -2.58
CA ALA A 19 -24.18 26.35 -2.98
C ALA A 19 -25.02 27.27 -2.03
N THR A 20 -24.53 28.52 -1.95
CA THR A 20 -25.23 29.84 -1.97
C THR A 20 -25.99 30.36 -0.72
N THR A 21 -25.49 31.45 -0.09
CA THR A 21 -25.94 32.88 -0.14
C THR A 21 -27.32 33.14 0.51
N THR A 22 -27.48 33.98 1.55
CA THR A 22 -27.77 35.45 1.50
C THR A 22 -28.10 35.98 2.93
N VAL A 23 -27.51 37.09 3.39
CA VAL A 23 -28.04 38.48 3.55
C VAL A 23 -28.97 38.76 4.77
N ALA A 24 -28.59 39.75 5.60
CA ALA A 24 -29.48 40.81 6.13
C ALA A 24 -28.69 42.01 6.71
N ALA A 25 -29.06 43.23 6.28
CA ALA A 25 -28.61 44.57 6.73
C ALA A 25 -29.47 45.07 7.94
N PRO A 26 -29.49 46.35 8.44
CA PRO A 26 -29.28 47.70 7.83
C PRO A 26 -28.39 48.64 8.72
N ALA A 27 -28.18 49.95 8.58
CA ALA A 27 -28.96 51.08 8.08
C ALA A 27 -28.09 52.32 7.75
N ALA A 28 -28.69 53.25 7.01
CA ALA A 28 -28.11 54.46 6.42
C ALA A 28 -28.26 55.72 7.29
N THR A 29 -27.37 56.72 7.10
CA THR A 29 -27.70 58.16 7.14
C THR A 29 -26.71 58.93 6.28
N GLY A 30 -27.22 59.79 5.38
CA GLY A 30 -26.44 60.48 4.36
C GLY A 30 -25.94 61.89 4.71
N LYS A 31 -25.10 62.43 3.83
CA LYS A 31 -24.91 63.88 3.64
C LYS A 31 -24.47 64.17 2.20
N LYS A 32 -25.17 65.11 1.56
CA LYS A 32 -25.04 65.50 0.14
C LYS A 32 -23.73 66.27 -0.14
N GLY A 33 -23.15 65.99 -1.31
CA GLY A 33 -22.70 67.01 -2.27
C GLY A 33 -21.32 67.63 -2.11
N LYS A 34 -20.32 67.06 -2.81
CA LYS A 34 -19.30 67.84 -3.51
C LYS A 34 -18.77 67.04 -4.71
N ARG A 35 -18.99 67.56 -5.92
CA ARG A 35 -18.37 67.06 -7.16
C ARG A 35 -16.85 67.13 -6.98
N VAL A 36 -16.19 65.98 -6.88
CA VAL A 36 -14.74 65.88 -6.99
C VAL A 36 -14.43 65.15 -8.30
N LYS A 37 -13.64 65.82 -9.14
CA LYS A 37 -13.07 65.30 -10.38
C LYS A 37 -12.56 63.87 -10.18
N ALA A 38 -12.79 63.02 -11.19
CA ALA A 38 -12.19 61.69 -11.29
C ALA A 38 -10.68 61.76 -10.98
N PRO A 39 -10.15 61.03 -9.99
CA PRO A 39 -8.73 60.79 -9.94
C PRO A 39 -8.40 59.86 -11.11
N LYS A 40 -7.43 60.31 -11.91
CA LYS A 40 -6.74 59.52 -12.93
C LYS A 40 -6.45 58.12 -12.42
N ALA A 41 -6.55 57.16 -13.34
CA ALA A 41 -6.09 55.79 -13.20
C ALA A 41 -4.89 55.70 -12.25
N ALA A 42 -5.07 55.02 -11.12
CA ALA A 42 -3.96 54.59 -10.31
C ALA A 42 -3.15 53.65 -11.21
N GLU A 43 -2.01 54.15 -11.68
CA GLU A 43 -0.94 53.32 -12.22
C GLU A 43 -0.77 52.13 -11.28
N THR A 44 -1.04 50.95 -11.82
CA THR A 44 -0.67 49.67 -11.22
C THR A 44 0.83 49.74 -11.01
N LYS A 45 1.29 50.07 -9.80
CA LYS A 45 2.70 49.97 -9.44
C LYS A 45 3.11 48.52 -9.73
N ALA A 46 3.98 48.35 -10.72
CA ALA A 46 4.61 47.06 -10.97
C ALA A 46 5.20 46.55 -9.65
N PRO A 47 5.04 45.25 -9.33
CA PRO A 47 5.67 44.68 -8.14
C PRO A 47 7.18 44.96 -8.20
N PRO A 48 7.81 45.32 -7.06
CA PRO A 48 9.24 45.60 -7.05
C PRO A 48 10.01 44.40 -7.63
N PRO A 49 11.09 44.64 -8.39
CA PRO A 49 11.88 43.56 -8.95
C PRO A 49 12.42 42.70 -7.80
N VAL A 50 11.91 41.48 -7.71
CA VAL A 50 12.40 40.48 -6.77
C VAL A 50 13.67 39.90 -7.36
N ASP A 51 14.79 40.03 -6.64
CA ASP A 51 16.05 39.43 -7.04
C ASP A 51 15.99 37.92 -6.81
N LEU A 52 15.56 37.21 -7.85
CA LEU A 52 15.45 35.75 -7.85
C LEU A 52 16.82 35.06 -7.78
N GLU A 53 17.91 35.72 -8.19
CA GLU A 53 19.25 35.15 -8.10
C GLU A 53 19.77 35.18 -6.65
N ALA A 54 19.51 36.26 -5.92
CA ALA A 54 19.80 36.34 -4.49
C ALA A 54 19.03 35.29 -3.67
N LEU A 55 17.82 34.91 -4.11
CA LEU A 55 17.03 33.84 -3.48
C LEU A 55 17.43 32.42 -3.92
N ARG A 56 18.12 32.27 -5.06
CA ARG A 56 18.51 30.96 -5.60
C ARG A 56 19.66 30.32 -4.84
N LYS A 57 20.66 31.12 -4.46
CA LYS A 57 21.82 30.65 -3.70
C LYS A 57 21.45 29.94 -2.37
N PRO A 58 20.64 30.53 -1.48
CA PRO A 58 20.24 29.83 -0.25
C PRO A 58 19.37 28.60 -0.51
N VAL A 59 18.61 28.56 -1.61
CA VAL A 59 17.81 27.38 -2.01
C VAL A 59 18.70 26.24 -2.47
N ASP A 60 19.74 26.53 -3.27
CA ASP A 60 20.68 25.52 -3.74
C ASP A 60 21.55 24.97 -2.59
N GLU A 61 21.95 25.83 -1.65
CA GLU A 61 22.62 25.44 -0.40
C GLU A 61 21.70 24.54 0.46
N ALA A 62 20.45 24.93 0.66
CA ALA A 62 19.47 24.13 1.42
C ALA A 62 19.16 22.78 0.75
N ARG A 63 19.07 22.74 -0.59
CA ARG A 63 18.87 21.50 -1.35
C ARG A 63 20.06 20.56 -1.19
N THR A 64 21.27 21.10 -1.18
CA THR A 64 22.49 20.32 -0.98
C THR A 64 22.56 19.77 0.44
N ALA A 65 22.25 20.61 1.45
CA ALA A 65 22.17 20.18 2.84
C ALA A 65 21.10 19.08 3.06
N LEU A 66 19.94 19.20 2.41
CA LEU A 66 18.89 18.18 2.44
C LEU A 66 19.40 16.85 1.85
N ALA A 67 20.03 16.88 0.69
CA ALA A 67 20.54 15.68 0.04
C ALA A 67 21.61 14.97 0.89
N VAL A 68 22.49 15.73 1.56
CA VAL A 68 23.48 15.16 2.50
C VAL A 68 22.78 14.53 3.70
N ALA A 69 21.82 15.22 4.31
CA ALA A 69 21.07 14.70 5.46
C ALA A 69 20.28 13.42 5.12
N GLU A 70 19.67 13.36 3.94
CA GLU A 70 18.98 12.15 3.46
C GLU A 70 19.94 10.98 3.26
N ALA A 71 21.13 11.22 2.70
CA ALA A 71 22.15 10.21 2.52
C ALA A 71 22.63 9.64 3.87
N GLU A 72 22.94 10.51 4.84
CA GLU A 72 23.34 10.10 6.19
C GLU A 72 22.23 9.33 6.92
N ALA A 73 20.98 9.77 6.81
CA ALA A 73 19.84 9.07 7.39
C ALA A 73 19.65 7.66 6.80
N ASN A 74 19.83 7.52 5.49
CA ASN A 74 19.78 6.22 4.82
C ASN A 74 20.93 5.31 5.28
N GLU A 75 22.15 5.84 5.39
CA GLU A 75 23.29 5.08 5.91
C GLU A 75 23.06 4.59 7.34
N MET A 76 22.55 5.45 8.22
CA MET A 76 22.22 5.09 9.60
C MET A 76 21.10 4.04 9.66
N THR A 77 20.12 4.13 8.77
CA THR A 77 19.05 3.14 8.65
C THR A 77 19.59 1.78 8.23
N GLU A 78 20.51 1.72 7.26
CA GLU A 78 21.14 0.47 6.82
C GLU A 78 22.02 -0.13 7.92
N LYS A 79 22.79 0.69 8.66
CA LYS A 79 23.54 0.23 9.84
C LYS A 79 22.62 -0.37 10.90
N ALA A 80 21.51 0.31 11.22
CA ALA A 80 20.53 -0.19 12.18
C ALA A 80 19.90 -1.52 11.72
N ARG A 81 19.55 -1.64 10.44
CA ARG A 81 19.05 -2.89 9.85
C ARG A 81 20.06 -4.02 9.96
N ALA A 82 21.33 -3.74 9.67
CA ALA A 82 22.40 -4.73 9.79
C ALA A 82 22.59 -5.21 11.24
N MET A 83 22.56 -4.30 12.22
CA MET A 83 22.64 -4.66 13.64
C MET A 83 21.46 -5.54 14.07
N VAL A 84 20.23 -5.19 13.68
CA VAL A 84 19.03 -5.97 13.97
C VAL A 84 19.09 -7.34 13.30
N ALA A 85 19.57 -7.42 12.05
CA ALA A 85 19.74 -8.68 11.34
C ALA A 85 20.76 -9.58 12.05
N GLY A 86 21.92 -9.03 12.44
CA GLY A 86 22.94 -9.76 13.20
C GLY A 86 22.42 -10.29 14.54
N ALA A 87 21.68 -9.48 15.30
CA ALA A 87 21.06 -9.89 16.56
C ALA A 87 20.01 -11.00 16.36
N LYS A 88 19.17 -10.88 15.33
CA LYS A 88 18.20 -11.93 14.96
C LYS A 88 18.90 -13.24 14.59
N ASP A 89 20.01 -13.17 13.87
CA ASP A 89 20.79 -14.34 13.47
C ASP A 89 21.44 -15.03 14.67
N ALA A 90 22.03 -14.25 15.57
CA ALA A 90 22.59 -14.77 16.81
C ALA A 90 21.51 -15.44 17.67
N TYR A 91 20.36 -14.79 17.85
CA TYR A 91 19.23 -15.37 18.58
C TYR A 91 18.73 -16.67 17.94
N ARG A 92 18.56 -16.70 16.61
CA ARG A 92 18.15 -17.93 15.88
C ARG A 92 19.13 -19.07 16.09
N LYS A 93 20.43 -18.81 16.06
CA LYS A 93 21.48 -19.81 16.32
C LYS A 93 21.45 -20.32 17.76
N ALA A 94 21.25 -19.43 18.73
CA ALA A 94 21.17 -19.78 20.14
C ALA A 94 19.94 -20.65 20.48
N VAL A 95 18.79 -20.35 19.87
CA VAL A 95 17.52 -21.06 20.13
C VAL A 95 17.42 -22.37 19.34
N ALA A 96 18.14 -22.54 18.24
CA ALA A 96 18.11 -23.76 17.42
C ALA A 96 18.34 -25.07 18.21
N PRO A 97 19.42 -25.23 19.00
CA PRO A 97 19.64 -26.47 19.76
C PRO A 97 18.56 -26.71 20.82
N TYR A 98 18.06 -25.64 21.45
CA TYR A 98 16.97 -25.73 22.43
C TYR A 98 15.67 -26.25 21.79
N ARG A 99 15.31 -25.72 20.60
CA ARG A 99 14.15 -26.21 19.83
C ARG A 99 14.28 -27.67 19.44
N GLU A 100 15.48 -28.11 19.08
CA GLU A 100 15.73 -29.53 18.78
C GLU A 100 15.58 -30.41 20.02
N ALA A 101 16.06 -29.95 21.17
CA ALA A 101 15.87 -30.66 22.44
C ALA A 101 14.38 -30.77 22.81
N CYS A 102 13.61 -29.68 22.73
CA CYS A 102 12.15 -29.71 22.96
C CYS A 102 11.44 -30.68 22.00
N ARG A 103 11.83 -30.71 20.72
CA ARG A 103 11.27 -31.64 19.73
C ARG A 103 11.55 -33.09 20.07
N LYS A 104 12.78 -33.41 20.49
CA LYS A 104 13.15 -34.77 20.92
C LYS A 104 12.42 -35.20 22.19
N ALA A 105 12.09 -34.24 23.05
CA ALA A 105 11.33 -34.48 24.28
C ALA A 105 9.81 -34.48 24.07
N GLU A 106 9.32 -34.20 22.86
CA GLU A 106 7.88 -34.02 22.55
C GLU A 106 7.16 -32.99 23.44
N VAL A 107 7.91 -32.00 23.95
CA VAL A 107 7.38 -30.90 24.78
C VAL A 107 7.19 -29.64 23.93
N PRO A 108 6.10 -28.87 24.10
CA PRO A 108 5.93 -27.58 23.42
C PRO A 108 7.08 -26.63 23.75
N CYS A 109 7.66 -25.99 22.72
CA CYS A 109 8.80 -25.11 22.89
C CYS A 109 8.33 -23.66 23.10
N GLU A 110 8.73 -23.03 24.20
CA GLU A 110 8.37 -21.63 24.52
C GLU A 110 8.93 -20.62 23.50
N PHE A 111 10.01 -20.99 22.81
CA PHE A 111 10.65 -20.14 21.81
C PHE A 111 10.20 -20.49 20.39
N GLU A 112 8.95 -20.88 20.17
CA GLU A 112 8.40 -21.08 18.82
C GLU A 112 8.38 -19.76 18.02
N GLY A 113 9.28 -19.66 17.05
CA GLY A 113 9.49 -18.44 16.27
C GLY A 113 10.18 -18.75 14.94
N GLY A 114 9.80 -19.84 14.31
CA GLY A 114 10.15 -20.13 12.92
C GLY A 114 9.10 -19.54 11.96
N ARG A 115 9.44 -19.43 10.66
CA ARG A 115 8.37 -19.45 9.65
C ARG A 115 7.58 -20.72 9.93
N GLY A 116 6.29 -20.57 10.25
CA GLY A 116 5.42 -21.72 10.55
C GLY A 116 5.64 -22.80 9.50
N ALA A 117 5.62 -24.07 9.93
CA ALA A 117 5.62 -25.18 8.99
C ALA A 117 4.59 -24.89 7.90
N ASN A 118 4.96 -25.10 6.63
CA ASN A 118 3.99 -24.87 5.56
C ASN A 118 2.75 -25.70 5.89
N VAL A 119 1.61 -25.03 6.07
CA VAL A 119 0.34 -25.67 6.44
C VAL A 119 -0.13 -26.66 5.36
N SER A 120 0.52 -26.65 4.19
CA SER A 120 0.26 -27.57 3.09
C SER A 120 1.51 -27.81 2.22
N GLU A 121 1.42 -28.82 1.36
CA GLU A 121 2.45 -29.20 0.39
C GLU A 121 2.96 -28.02 -0.45
N LYS A 122 4.26 -28.00 -0.77
CA LYS A 122 4.87 -26.92 -1.57
C LYS A 122 4.36 -27.00 -3.02
N VAL A 123 3.67 -25.95 -3.46
CA VAL A 123 3.15 -25.85 -4.84
C VAL A 123 3.96 -24.82 -5.61
N SER A 124 4.32 -25.15 -6.84
CA SER A 124 4.97 -24.22 -7.77
C SER A 124 4.15 -24.10 -9.05
N PHE A 125 3.99 -22.86 -9.53
CA PHE A 125 3.16 -22.55 -10.70
C PHE A 125 4.00 -22.25 -11.92
N GLU A 126 3.65 -22.81 -13.05
CA GLU A 126 4.17 -22.45 -14.36
C GLU A 126 3.18 -21.50 -15.01
N VAL A 127 3.68 -20.36 -15.50
CA VAL A 127 2.84 -19.27 -16.00
C VAL A 127 3.44 -18.80 -17.31
N GLU A 128 2.66 -18.90 -18.39
CA GLU A 128 3.09 -18.59 -19.76
C GLU A 128 2.07 -17.64 -20.40
N ARG A 129 2.57 -16.58 -21.06
CA ARG A 129 1.70 -15.64 -21.79
C ARG A 129 1.25 -16.26 -23.11
N VAL A 130 -0.05 -16.22 -23.38
CA VAL A 130 -0.63 -16.69 -24.64
C VAL A 130 -1.50 -15.59 -25.26
N GLU A 131 -1.78 -15.64 -26.56
CA GLU A 131 -2.50 -14.56 -27.26
C GLU A 131 -3.85 -14.20 -26.61
N LYS A 132 -4.56 -15.20 -26.07
CA LYS A 132 -5.89 -15.04 -25.47
C LYS A 132 -5.88 -14.83 -23.95
N GLY A 133 -4.73 -14.85 -23.28
CA GLY A 133 -4.69 -15.03 -21.84
C GLY A 133 -3.31 -15.28 -21.23
N VAL A 134 -3.33 -15.88 -20.05
CA VAL A 134 -2.14 -16.44 -19.41
C VAL A 134 -2.44 -17.89 -19.08
N ARG A 135 -1.64 -18.82 -19.62
CA ARG A 135 -1.70 -20.23 -19.27
C ARG A 135 -1.04 -20.42 -17.90
N VAL A 136 -1.76 -21.04 -16.99
CA VAL A 136 -1.30 -21.38 -15.64
C VAL A 136 -1.37 -22.89 -15.46
N ALA A 137 -0.30 -23.49 -14.95
CA ALA A 137 -0.28 -24.89 -14.55
C ALA A 137 0.42 -25.04 -13.19
N VAL A 138 0.08 -26.09 -12.44
CA VAL A 138 0.86 -26.53 -11.29
C VAL A 138 1.96 -27.47 -11.78
N LYS A 139 3.22 -27.14 -11.49
CA LYS A 139 4.37 -27.99 -11.86
C LYS A 139 4.20 -29.38 -11.27
N GLY A 140 4.42 -30.40 -12.10
CA GLY A 140 4.25 -31.81 -11.72
C GLY A 140 2.80 -32.31 -11.76
N LYS A 141 1.82 -31.47 -12.11
CA LYS A 141 0.41 -31.86 -12.28
C LYS A 141 -0.11 -31.44 -13.67
N PRO A 142 0.10 -32.26 -14.72
CA PRO A 142 -0.25 -31.89 -16.09
C PRO A 142 -1.75 -31.61 -16.31
N GLY A 143 -2.64 -32.19 -15.49
CA GLY A 143 -4.10 -31.96 -15.55
C GLY A 143 -4.58 -30.60 -15.02
N THR A 144 -3.68 -29.72 -14.58
CA THR A 144 -4.03 -28.41 -13.99
C THR A 144 -3.76 -27.23 -14.92
N SER A 145 -3.40 -27.50 -16.18
CA SER A 145 -3.14 -26.46 -17.18
C SER A 145 -4.44 -25.80 -17.62
N GLU A 146 -4.59 -24.50 -17.32
CA GLU A 146 -5.77 -23.71 -17.67
C GLU A 146 -5.34 -22.33 -18.20
N VAL A 147 -6.05 -21.84 -19.21
CA VAL A 147 -5.81 -20.48 -19.73
C VAL A 147 -6.76 -19.53 -19.02
N ILE A 148 -6.19 -18.62 -18.23
CA ILE A 148 -6.93 -17.52 -17.62
C ILE A 148 -7.10 -16.41 -18.66
N PRO A 149 -8.33 -16.02 -19.04
CA PRO A 149 -8.55 -15.00 -20.04
C PRO A 149 -8.00 -13.63 -19.61
N LEU A 150 -7.50 -12.84 -20.57
CA LEU A 150 -7.05 -11.47 -20.30
C LEU A 150 -8.17 -10.59 -19.71
N ALA A 151 -9.44 -10.82 -20.08
CA ALA A 151 -10.57 -10.09 -19.52
C ALA A 151 -10.67 -10.27 -17.99
N ALA A 152 -10.60 -11.52 -17.52
CA ALA A 152 -10.63 -11.84 -16.09
C ALA A 152 -9.41 -11.28 -15.34
N LEU A 153 -8.24 -11.26 -15.98
CA LEU A 153 -7.02 -10.69 -15.40
C LEU A 153 -7.07 -9.17 -15.29
N LYS A 154 -7.71 -8.49 -16.25
CA LYS A 154 -7.95 -7.03 -16.22
C LYS A 154 -8.92 -6.63 -15.12
N GLU A 155 -9.96 -7.44 -14.88
CA GLU A 155 -10.90 -7.19 -13.77
C GLU A 155 -10.22 -7.37 -12.41
N SER A 156 -9.56 -8.51 -12.19
CA SER A 156 -8.81 -8.74 -10.96
C SER A 156 -7.88 -9.96 -11.06
N ILE A 157 -6.58 -9.69 -11.18
CA ILE A 157 -5.52 -10.72 -11.11
C ILE A 157 -5.63 -11.54 -9.82
N ASN A 158 -5.95 -10.91 -8.69
CA ASN A 158 -6.09 -11.59 -7.41
C ASN A 158 -7.25 -12.60 -7.44
N LYS A 159 -8.45 -12.19 -7.88
CA LYS A 159 -9.61 -13.10 -7.94
C LYS A 159 -9.33 -14.28 -8.87
N ALA A 160 -8.76 -14.03 -10.04
CA ALA A 160 -8.40 -15.08 -10.98
C ALA A 160 -7.37 -16.08 -10.39
N ALA A 161 -6.36 -15.57 -9.69
CA ALA A 161 -5.35 -16.41 -9.04
C ALA A 161 -5.94 -17.28 -7.91
N TYR A 162 -6.82 -16.71 -7.07
CA TYR A 162 -7.46 -17.49 -6.00
C TYR A 162 -8.47 -18.50 -6.55
N ALA A 163 -9.25 -18.16 -7.58
CA ALA A 163 -10.17 -19.09 -8.23
C ALA A 163 -9.44 -20.30 -8.82
N PHE A 164 -8.29 -20.08 -9.47
CA PHE A 164 -7.45 -21.17 -9.95
C PHE A 164 -6.91 -22.04 -8.80
N CYS A 165 -6.40 -21.42 -7.73
CA CYS A 165 -5.90 -22.16 -6.57
C CYS A 165 -7.01 -22.96 -5.86
N GLU A 166 -8.21 -22.41 -5.72
CA GLU A 166 -9.34 -23.08 -5.11
C GLU A 166 -9.75 -24.34 -5.89
N LYS A 167 -9.74 -24.25 -7.24
CA LYS A 167 -10.06 -25.36 -8.14
C LYS A 167 -9.01 -26.47 -8.16
N HIS A 168 -7.72 -26.12 -8.21
CA HIS A 168 -6.64 -27.10 -8.51
C HIS A 168 -5.76 -27.46 -7.31
N VAL A 169 -5.76 -26.65 -6.26
CA VAL A 169 -4.91 -26.84 -5.07
C VAL A 169 -5.75 -27.07 -3.83
N GLY A 170 -6.88 -26.39 -3.71
CA GLY A 170 -7.83 -26.48 -2.60
C GLY A 170 -8.11 -25.14 -1.92
N PRO A 171 -9.02 -25.14 -0.92
CA PRO A 171 -9.50 -23.92 -0.27
C PRO A 171 -8.39 -23.22 0.52
N ARG A 172 -8.47 -21.89 0.60
CA ARG A 172 -7.43 -21.02 1.17
C ARG A 172 -7.06 -21.39 2.61
N GLU A 173 -8.03 -21.86 3.39
CA GLU A 173 -7.88 -22.26 4.80
C GLU A 173 -6.92 -23.45 4.93
N LYS A 174 -6.94 -24.37 3.95
CA LYS A 174 -6.08 -25.57 3.94
C LYS A 174 -4.74 -25.29 3.28
N VAL A 175 -4.72 -24.49 2.22
CA VAL A 175 -3.54 -24.36 1.35
C VAL A 175 -2.71 -23.10 1.61
N GLY A 176 -3.19 -22.20 2.46
CA GLY A 176 -2.55 -20.94 2.81
C GLY A 176 -2.55 -19.93 1.66
N ASN A 177 -1.59 -19.01 1.67
CA ASN A 177 -1.54 -17.88 0.73
C ASN A 177 -0.94 -18.21 -0.65
N LYS A 178 -1.29 -19.35 -1.24
CA LYS A 178 -0.79 -19.77 -2.55
C LYS A 178 -1.33 -18.92 -3.70
N GLY A 179 -2.58 -18.45 -3.60
CA GLY A 179 -3.15 -17.50 -4.55
C GLY A 179 -2.37 -16.18 -4.63
N GLY A 180 -1.83 -15.71 -3.51
CA GLY A 180 -0.93 -14.55 -3.49
C GLY A 180 0.33 -14.78 -4.32
N SER A 181 0.98 -15.95 -4.18
CA SER A 181 2.16 -16.33 -4.98
C SER A 181 1.85 -16.37 -6.48
N LEU A 182 0.73 -16.99 -6.87
CA LEU A 182 0.30 -17.02 -8.27
C LEU A 182 0.00 -15.62 -8.80
N SER A 183 -0.68 -14.77 -8.03
CA SER A 183 -1.00 -13.40 -8.45
C SER A 183 0.24 -12.57 -8.77
N ASN A 184 1.33 -12.74 -8.01
CA ASN A 184 2.59 -12.05 -8.26
C ASN A 184 3.27 -12.54 -9.54
N ARG A 185 3.18 -13.83 -9.85
CA ARG A 185 3.68 -14.38 -11.12
C ARG A 185 2.87 -13.89 -12.31
N LEU A 186 1.54 -13.86 -12.19
CA LEU A 186 0.66 -13.30 -13.23
C LEU A 186 1.00 -11.84 -13.52
N ARG A 187 1.22 -11.02 -12.47
CA ARG A 187 1.68 -9.63 -12.64
C ARG A 187 3.03 -9.54 -13.34
N ALA A 188 3.97 -10.43 -13.02
CA ALA A 188 5.29 -10.42 -13.64
C ALA A 188 5.25 -10.73 -15.15
N VAL A 189 4.33 -11.60 -15.59
CA VAL A 189 4.17 -11.99 -17.00
C VAL A 189 3.35 -10.97 -17.81
N LEU A 190 2.52 -10.17 -17.14
CA LEU A 190 1.68 -9.14 -17.76
C LEU A 190 2.32 -7.75 -17.80
N ARG A 191 3.43 -7.55 -17.10
CA ARG A 191 4.29 -6.36 -17.24
C ARG A 191 5.08 -6.44 -18.54
#